data_AF-A0A7Y3XFY5-F1
#
_entry.id   AF-A0A7Y3XFY5-F1
#
_cell.length_a   1.000
_cell.length_b   1.000
_cell.length_c   1.000
_cell.angle_alpha   90.00
_cell.angle_beta   90.00
_cell.angle_gamma   90.00
#
_symmetry.space_group_name_H-M   'P 1'
#
loop_
_entity.id
_entity.type
_entity.pdbx_description
1 polymer ?
#
loop_
_entity_poly.entity_id
_entity_poly.type
_entity_poly.pdbx_seq_one_letter_code
_entity_poly.pdbx_strand_id
1 'polypeptide(L)'
;MDNAPTGSTRAASREEITPLIEMCKAGQLFEVQRWVASGKTVNMPPPPPKRRRPKSPLEYAIARGFHSLVQVLLEAGAIQEPEGDGSPMEQALALRRFDIVQLLVEHGFDAAAIDMDLVFDTCDPQIMEFFIDHGADIHARHPFARALCNRVRTALGVYKRYRLRDESVQEQADIALRHHCFDGNMKWVSLLLWADADPLSEGPSGPAEPPYEDEDGCLSALELAALGGHFEVFELKPVRSRLNGPVAVKMLGDLNRGKGVEIMERLLAQGIDPNDPATGGCSAISRCIEAMTCIWLGRGSDIPRVNYSPNTNKVDTDTTRDMLKAIHLLAKHGGKWRPADKSEIQSARRSLLQLTPDYTVEFVWIMWKYGGCDRDSILELLRTPSIRSHTQEHRARLNELLGDWKE
;
A
#
# COMPACT_ATOMS: atom_id res chain seq x y z
N MET A 1 -3.09 39.26 -45.54
CA MET A 1 -1.66 38.95 -45.65
C MET A 1 -1.42 37.85 -44.65
N ASP A 2 -1.38 36.63 -45.18
CA ASP A 2 -1.15 35.41 -44.45
C ASP A 2 0.23 35.44 -43.80
N ASN A 3 0.28 35.32 -42.48
CA ASN A 3 1.49 34.93 -41.78
C ASN A 3 1.17 33.60 -41.09
N ALA A 4 1.24 32.52 -41.88
CA ALA A 4 1.31 31.18 -41.34
C ALA A 4 2.53 31.10 -40.42
N PRO A 5 2.43 30.48 -39.22
CA PRO A 5 3.54 30.42 -38.29
C PRO A 5 4.69 29.66 -38.94
N THR A 6 5.82 30.35 -39.10
CA THR A 6 7.10 29.79 -39.52
C THR A 6 7.41 28.59 -38.64
N GLY A 7 7.54 27.39 -39.23
CA GLY A 7 7.96 26.20 -38.50
C GLY A 7 9.23 26.49 -37.70
N SER A 8 9.31 26.01 -36.46
CA SER A 8 10.42 26.26 -35.52
C SER A 8 11.78 25.91 -36.14
N THR A 9 12.42 26.89 -36.77
CA THR A 9 13.75 26.75 -37.36
C THR A 9 14.75 26.50 -36.22
N ARG A 10 15.53 25.42 -36.30
CA ARG A 10 16.63 25.13 -35.35
C ARG A 10 17.94 25.77 -35.83
N ALA A 11 18.81 26.18 -34.90
CA ALA A 11 20.15 26.66 -35.24
C ALA A 11 21.00 25.57 -35.90
N ALA A 12 21.90 25.97 -36.80
CA ALA A 12 22.78 25.07 -37.53
C ALA A 12 23.92 24.54 -36.65
N SER A 13 24.39 25.33 -35.68
CA SER A 13 25.43 24.94 -34.73
C SER A 13 25.17 25.50 -33.32
N ARG A 14 25.88 24.96 -32.32
CA ARG A 14 25.83 25.48 -30.94
C ARG A 14 26.44 26.90 -30.86
N GLU A 15 27.40 27.24 -31.71
CA GLU A 15 28.05 28.55 -31.69
C GLU A 15 27.06 29.66 -32.09
N GLU A 16 26.18 29.39 -33.05
CA GLU A 16 25.14 30.33 -33.50
C GLU A 16 24.21 30.75 -32.36
N ILE A 17 23.84 29.82 -31.49
CA ILE A 17 22.89 30.04 -30.39
C ILE A 17 23.57 30.42 -29.06
N THR A 18 24.90 30.30 -28.97
CA THR A 18 25.66 30.63 -27.75
C THR A 18 25.47 32.07 -27.28
N PRO A 19 25.48 33.10 -28.15
CA PRO A 19 25.19 34.47 -27.71
C PRO A 19 23.81 34.59 -27.05
N LEU A 20 22.79 33.95 -27.61
CA LEU A 20 21.44 33.95 -27.03
C LEU A 20 21.42 33.28 -25.66
N ILE A 21 22.14 32.18 -25.50
CA ILE A 21 22.26 31.49 -24.22
C ILE A 21 22.88 32.40 -23.15
N GLU A 22 23.96 33.11 -23.46
CA GLU A 22 24.59 34.03 -22.51
C GLU A 22 23.67 35.21 -22.16
N MET A 23 22.92 35.74 -23.14
CA MET A 23 21.89 36.76 -22.88
C MET A 23 20.78 36.23 -21.95
N CYS A 24 20.33 34.99 -22.15
CA CYS A 24 19.33 34.36 -21.29
C CYS A 24 19.85 34.09 -19.87
N LYS A 25 21.10 33.62 -19.74
CA LYS A 25 21.78 33.45 -18.45
C LYS A 25 21.91 34.77 -17.69
N ALA A 26 22.25 35.85 -18.38
CA ALA A 26 22.35 37.19 -17.80
C ALA A 26 20.98 37.81 -17.49
N GLY A 27 19.91 37.38 -18.17
CA GLY A 27 18.56 37.94 -18.06
C GLY A 27 18.38 39.23 -18.86
N GLN A 28 19.10 39.39 -19.97
CA GLN A 28 19.07 40.60 -20.80
C GLN A 28 17.85 40.64 -21.72
N LEU A 29 16.65 40.88 -21.16
CA LEU A 29 15.37 40.84 -21.89
C LEU A 29 15.39 41.61 -23.22
N PHE A 30 15.84 42.87 -23.18
CA PHE A 30 15.81 43.75 -24.34
C PHE A 30 16.76 43.29 -25.45
N GLU A 31 17.90 42.69 -25.10
CA GLU A 31 18.82 42.14 -26.10
C GLU A 31 18.25 40.85 -26.72
N VAL A 32 17.55 40.03 -25.93
CA VAL A 32 16.81 38.87 -26.45
C VAL A 32 15.66 39.29 -27.36
N GLN A 33 14.91 40.32 -27.02
CA GLN A 33 13.87 40.88 -27.90
C GLN A 33 14.45 41.39 -29.23
N ARG A 34 15.60 42.06 -29.21
CA ARG A 34 16.31 42.46 -30.44
C ARG A 34 16.79 41.25 -31.25
N TRP A 35 17.28 40.20 -30.59
CA TRP A 35 17.66 38.95 -31.25
C TRP A 35 16.47 38.34 -32.00
N VAL A 36 15.32 38.21 -31.32
CA VAL A 36 14.07 37.71 -31.92
C VAL A 36 13.60 38.61 -33.06
N ALA A 37 13.59 39.93 -32.87
CA ALA A 37 13.18 40.89 -33.89
C ALA A 37 14.07 40.85 -35.16
N SER A 38 15.32 40.41 -35.04
CA SER A 38 16.22 40.19 -36.18
C SER A 38 15.93 38.91 -36.99
N GLY A 39 14.90 38.14 -36.61
CA GLY A 39 14.51 36.90 -37.28
C GLY A 39 15.44 35.72 -37.02
N LYS A 40 16.35 35.83 -36.04
CA LYS A 40 17.25 34.74 -35.66
C LYS A 40 16.51 33.67 -34.88
N THR A 41 16.91 32.42 -35.06
CA THR A 41 16.36 31.29 -34.31
C THR A 41 16.63 31.38 -32.81
N VAL A 42 15.69 30.88 -32.03
CA VAL A 42 15.78 30.69 -30.57
C VAL A 42 16.03 29.23 -30.17
N ASN A 43 16.07 28.34 -31.15
CA ASN A 43 16.07 26.90 -30.94
C ASN A 43 17.46 26.28 -31.08
N MET A 44 17.70 25.33 -30.20
CA MET A 44 18.90 24.50 -30.24
C MET A 44 18.98 23.65 -31.52
N PRO A 45 20.19 23.40 -32.07
CA PRO A 45 20.38 22.30 -33.01
C PRO A 45 19.85 20.98 -32.41
N PRO A 46 19.50 20.00 -33.26
CA PRO A 46 19.07 18.68 -32.82
C PRO A 46 20.04 18.07 -31.79
N PRO A 47 19.54 17.41 -30.74
CA PRO A 47 20.39 16.84 -29.70
C PRO A 47 21.29 15.73 -30.28
N PRO A 48 22.55 15.61 -29.81
CA PRO A 48 23.45 14.54 -30.24
C PRO A 48 22.94 13.17 -29.73
N PRO A 49 23.02 12.10 -30.53
CA PRO A 49 22.40 10.79 -30.22
C PRO A 49 23.02 10.02 -29.05
N LYS A 50 24.17 10.44 -28.50
CA LYS A 50 24.93 9.70 -27.48
C LYS A 50 25.48 10.57 -26.35
N ARG A 51 24.99 11.79 -26.18
CA ARG A 51 25.47 12.72 -25.13
C ARG A 51 24.29 13.37 -24.43
N ARG A 52 24.49 13.75 -23.16
CA ARG A 52 23.55 14.60 -22.44
C ARG A 52 23.23 15.83 -23.27
N ARG A 53 21.95 16.08 -23.48
CA ARG A 53 21.44 17.25 -24.18
C ARG A 53 21.90 18.51 -23.45
N PRO A 54 22.46 19.51 -24.17
CA PRO A 54 22.81 20.77 -23.55
C PRO A 54 21.56 21.62 -23.30
N LYS A 55 21.59 22.44 -22.25
CA LYS A 55 20.44 23.29 -21.94
C LYS A 55 20.11 24.28 -23.05
N SER A 56 18.82 24.47 -23.32
CA SER A 56 18.27 25.42 -24.30
C SER A 56 18.17 26.85 -23.74
N PRO A 57 18.07 27.89 -24.60
CA PRO A 57 17.81 29.26 -24.14
C PRO A 57 16.55 29.36 -23.26
N LEU A 58 15.48 28.63 -23.62
CA LEU A 58 14.23 28.55 -22.86
C LEU A 58 14.47 27.98 -21.46
N GLU A 59 15.21 26.87 -21.35
CA GLU A 59 15.55 26.25 -20.05
C GLU A 59 16.39 27.17 -19.15
N TYR A 60 17.28 28.00 -19.72
CA TYR A 60 18.00 29.02 -18.96
C TYR A 60 17.09 30.15 -18.48
N ALA A 61 16.14 30.60 -19.31
CA ALA A 61 15.16 31.60 -18.91
C ALA A 61 14.25 31.09 -17.77
N ILE A 62 13.82 29.81 -17.85
CA ILE A 62 13.05 29.13 -16.80
C ILE A 62 13.89 28.97 -15.54
N ALA A 63 15.17 28.55 -15.64
CA ALA A 63 16.09 28.43 -14.50
C ALA A 63 16.20 29.72 -13.69
N ARG A 64 16.12 30.85 -14.41
CA ARG A 64 16.21 32.19 -13.83
C ARG A 64 14.87 32.67 -13.26
N GLY A 65 13.78 31.95 -13.54
CA GLY A 65 12.43 32.31 -13.13
C GLY A 65 11.92 33.59 -13.80
N PHE A 66 12.45 33.94 -14.97
CA PHE A 66 12.24 35.25 -15.57
C PHE A 66 11.09 35.20 -16.58
N HIS A 67 9.86 35.31 -16.07
CA HIS A 67 8.60 35.09 -16.80
C HIS A 67 8.56 35.77 -18.18
N SER A 68 8.82 37.08 -18.25
CA SER A 68 8.77 37.83 -19.52
C SER A 68 9.77 37.33 -20.56
N LEU A 69 10.91 36.80 -20.13
CA LEU A 69 11.89 36.23 -21.05
C LEU A 69 11.45 34.85 -21.56
N VAL A 70 10.83 34.04 -20.70
CA VAL A 70 10.20 32.78 -21.12
C VAL A 70 9.12 33.06 -22.16
N GLN A 71 8.27 34.07 -21.91
CA GLN A 71 7.21 34.50 -22.84
C GLN A 71 7.78 34.92 -24.20
N VAL A 72 8.76 35.82 -24.23
CA VAL A 72 9.39 36.28 -25.49
C VAL A 72 9.98 35.10 -26.28
N LEU A 73 10.58 34.11 -25.61
CA LEU A 73 11.13 32.94 -26.28
C LEU A 73 10.03 32.02 -26.84
N LEU A 74 8.95 31.79 -26.08
CA LEU A 74 7.82 30.95 -26.53
C LEU A 74 7.06 31.60 -27.69
N GLU A 75 6.79 32.92 -27.63
CA GLU A 75 6.20 33.69 -28.72
C GLU A 75 7.08 33.65 -29.99
N ALA A 76 8.40 33.53 -29.83
CA ALA A 76 9.36 33.35 -30.92
C ALA A 76 9.45 31.90 -31.45
N GLY A 77 8.58 31.00 -30.99
CA GLY A 77 8.54 29.60 -31.44
C GLY A 77 9.63 28.73 -30.82
N ALA A 78 10.01 28.99 -29.56
CA ALA A 78 10.89 28.11 -28.81
C ALA A 78 10.28 26.71 -28.64
N ILE A 79 11.03 25.68 -29.01
CA ILE A 79 10.60 24.29 -28.93
C ILE A 79 10.59 23.85 -27.47
N GLN A 80 9.44 23.33 -27.05
CA GLN A 80 9.24 22.70 -25.77
C GLN A 80 9.49 21.20 -25.91
N GLU A 81 10.68 20.75 -25.51
CA GLU A 81 11.02 19.34 -25.72
C GLU A 81 10.38 18.52 -24.61
N PRO A 82 9.54 17.51 -24.94
CA PRO A 82 8.67 16.85 -23.97
C PRO A 82 9.42 15.89 -23.05
N GLU A 83 10.57 15.36 -23.49
CA GLU A 83 11.29 14.29 -22.80
C GLU A 83 12.78 14.64 -22.58
N GLY A 84 13.31 14.16 -21.45
CA GLY A 84 14.72 14.23 -21.08
C GLY A 84 14.98 15.04 -19.81
N ASP A 85 15.96 14.60 -19.02
CA ASP A 85 16.38 15.21 -17.74
C ASP A 85 16.51 16.74 -17.85
N GLY A 86 15.54 17.45 -17.25
CA GLY A 86 15.50 18.91 -17.25
C GLY A 86 14.78 19.52 -18.46
N SER A 87 13.70 18.87 -18.94
CA SER A 87 12.79 19.47 -19.92
C SER A 87 12.25 20.83 -19.44
N PRO A 88 11.82 21.75 -20.33
CA PRO A 88 11.26 23.03 -19.92
C PRO A 88 10.12 22.89 -18.90
N MET A 89 9.22 21.91 -19.09
CA MET A 89 8.11 21.65 -18.17
C MET A 89 8.59 21.05 -16.85
N GLU A 90 9.43 20.01 -16.87
CA GLU A 90 10.02 19.42 -15.65
C GLU A 90 10.72 20.48 -14.80
N GLN A 91 11.45 21.40 -15.45
CA GLN A 91 12.15 22.46 -14.76
C GLN A 91 11.19 23.50 -14.17
N ALA A 92 10.09 23.83 -14.85
CA ALA A 92 9.05 24.71 -14.32
C ALA A 92 8.34 24.08 -13.11
N LEU A 93 8.05 22.77 -13.15
CA LEU A 93 7.49 21.98 -12.06
C LEU A 93 8.45 21.92 -10.85
N ALA A 94 9.73 21.61 -11.08
CA ALA A 94 10.75 21.56 -10.03
C ALA A 94 10.95 22.93 -9.32
N LEU A 95 10.79 24.02 -10.06
CA LEU A 95 10.80 25.38 -9.52
C LEU A 95 9.46 25.81 -8.90
N ARG A 96 8.40 25.01 -9.09
CA ARG A 96 7.03 25.28 -8.64
C ARG A 96 6.48 26.61 -9.15
N ARG A 97 6.85 26.97 -10.38
CA ARG A 97 6.47 28.24 -11.01
C ARG A 97 5.21 28.06 -11.84
N PHE A 98 4.06 28.12 -11.16
CA PHE A 98 2.76 27.96 -11.82
C PHE A 98 2.55 28.92 -13.00
N ASP A 99 3.02 30.17 -12.88
CA ASP A 99 2.98 31.16 -13.96
C ASP A 99 3.75 30.73 -15.22
N ILE A 100 4.85 29.99 -15.05
CA ILE A 100 5.62 29.44 -16.17
C ILE A 100 4.95 28.16 -16.71
N VAL A 101 4.41 27.31 -15.83
CA VAL A 101 3.64 26.11 -16.21
C VAL A 101 2.46 26.48 -17.12
N GLN A 102 1.68 27.49 -16.73
CA GLN A 102 0.57 28.00 -17.53
C GLN A 102 1.05 28.46 -18.91
N LEU A 103 2.12 29.25 -18.93
CA LEU A 103 2.66 29.81 -20.16
C LEU A 103 3.14 28.73 -21.15
N LEU A 104 3.76 27.65 -20.63
CA LEU A 104 4.19 26.51 -21.45
C LEU A 104 2.99 25.77 -22.07
N VAL A 105 1.93 25.52 -21.29
CA VAL A 105 0.68 24.90 -21.80
C VAL A 105 -0.03 25.78 -22.81
N GLU A 106 -0.14 27.10 -22.56
CA GLU A 106 -0.71 28.07 -23.50
C GLU A 106 0.03 28.10 -24.85
N HIS A 107 1.33 27.80 -24.85
CA HIS A 107 2.18 27.76 -26.05
C HIS A 107 2.37 26.33 -26.61
N GLY A 108 1.43 25.42 -26.32
CA GLY A 108 1.32 24.13 -27.00
C GLY A 108 2.00 22.96 -26.32
N PHE A 109 2.36 23.06 -25.04
CA PHE A 109 2.70 21.86 -24.26
C PHE A 109 1.45 21.03 -24.02
N ASP A 110 1.51 19.73 -24.35
CA ASP A 110 0.42 18.80 -24.13
C ASP A 110 0.33 18.41 -22.65
N ALA A 111 -0.58 19.05 -21.92
CA ALA A 111 -0.82 18.78 -20.51
C ALA A 111 -1.37 17.36 -20.26
N ALA A 112 -2.01 16.72 -21.24
CA ALA A 112 -2.59 15.38 -21.08
C ALA A 112 -1.51 14.28 -21.04
N ALA A 113 -0.36 14.53 -21.66
CA ALA A 113 0.76 13.59 -21.74
C ALA A 113 1.76 13.70 -20.57
N ILE A 114 1.52 14.57 -19.59
CA ILE A 114 2.44 14.76 -18.46
C ILE A 114 2.46 13.53 -17.54
N ASP A 115 3.64 13.18 -17.03
CA ASP A 115 3.73 12.23 -15.91
C ASP A 115 3.23 12.90 -14.63
N MET A 116 2.07 12.44 -14.14
CA MET A 116 1.45 12.98 -12.93
C MET A 116 2.32 12.79 -11.67
N ASP A 117 3.28 11.86 -11.64
CA ASP A 117 4.22 11.76 -10.52
C ASP A 117 5.04 13.05 -10.36
N LEU A 118 5.55 13.59 -11.47
CA LEU A 118 6.31 14.85 -11.48
C LEU A 118 5.45 16.02 -11.00
N VAL A 119 4.18 16.01 -11.38
CA VAL A 119 3.19 17.01 -10.95
C VAL A 119 2.94 16.92 -9.45
N PHE A 120 2.75 15.71 -8.90
CA PHE A 120 2.54 15.52 -7.47
C PHE A 120 3.79 15.83 -6.63
N ASP A 121 4.99 15.58 -7.14
CA ASP A 121 6.26 15.90 -6.48
C ASP A 121 6.45 17.40 -6.23
N THR A 122 5.77 18.26 -6.99
CA THR A 122 5.73 19.72 -6.72
C THR A 122 5.13 20.05 -5.35
N CYS A 123 4.31 19.14 -4.79
CA CYS A 123 3.52 19.36 -3.59
C CYS A 123 2.61 20.60 -3.67
N ASP A 124 2.27 21.08 -4.86
CA ASP A 124 1.48 22.30 -5.07
C ASP A 124 0.07 22.00 -5.61
N PRO A 125 -1.00 22.15 -4.80
CA PRO A 125 -2.36 21.87 -5.24
C PRO A 125 -2.80 22.64 -6.48
N GLN A 126 -2.31 23.87 -6.66
CA GLN A 126 -2.70 24.69 -7.81
C GLN A 126 -2.14 24.10 -9.12
N ILE A 127 -0.90 23.61 -9.09
CA ILE A 127 -0.28 22.92 -10.22
C ILE A 127 -0.99 21.57 -10.46
N MET A 128 -1.22 20.78 -9.40
CA MET A 128 -1.90 19.48 -9.50
C MET A 128 -3.28 19.62 -10.15
N GLU A 129 -4.11 20.51 -9.62
CA GLU A 129 -5.47 20.76 -10.12
C GLU A 129 -5.46 21.26 -11.56
N PHE A 130 -4.52 22.15 -11.90
CA PHE A 130 -4.38 22.65 -13.27
C PHE A 130 -4.15 21.52 -14.28
N PHE A 131 -3.23 20.59 -14.02
CA PHE A 131 -2.99 19.48 -14.96
C PHE A 131 -4.17 18.52 -15.04
N ILE A 132 -4.81 18.20 -13.91
CA ILE A 132 -6.01 17.35 -13.90
C ILE A 132 -7.13 18.00 -14.71
N ASP A 133 -7.37 19.30 -14.51
CA ASP A 133 -8.38 20.06 -15.25
C ASP A 133 -8.06 20.21 -16.76
N HIS A 134 -6.79 20.04 -17.15
CA HIS A 134 -6.35 20.00 -18.55
C HIS A 134 -6.20 18.57 -19.10
N GLY A 135 -6.78 17.57 -18.42
CA GLY A 135 -6.91 16.21 -18.95
C GLY A 135 -5.70 15.30 -18.75
N ALA A 136 -4.79 15.63 -17.83
CA ALA A 136 -3.74 14.71 -17.41
C ALA A 136 -4.33 13.40 -16.86
N ASP A 137 -3.74 12.27 -17.24
CA ASP A 137 -4.22 10.95 -16.83
C ASP A 137 -3.97 10.72 -15.32
N ILE A 138 -5.06 10.54 -14.57
CA ILE A 138 -5.04 10.26 -13.13
C ILE A 138 -5.23 8.77 -12.79
N HIS A 139 -5.27 7.89 -13.79
CA HIS A 139 -5.54 6.45 -13.63
C HIS A 139 -4.30 5.61 -13.86
N ALA A 140 -3.57 5.85 -14.96
CA ALA A 140 -2.43 5.03 -15.31
C ALA A 140 -1.36 5.06 -14.20
N ARG A 141 -0.95 3.87 -13.73
CA ARG A 141 0.07 3.69 -12.67
C ARG A 141 -0.29 4.29 -11.31
N HIS A 142 -1.57 4.63 -11.10
CA HIS A 142 -2.12 5.10 -9.81
C HIS A 142 -1.35 6.29 -9.19
N PRO A 143 -1.32 7.46 -9.84
CA PRO A 143 -0.50 8.59 -9.40
C PRO A 143 -0.95 9.16 -8.03
N PHE A 144 -2.25 9.15 -7.70
CA PHE A 144 -2.68 9.52 -6.34
C PHE A 144 -2.16 8.52 -5.31
N ALA A 145 -2.23 7.22 -5.59
CA ALA A 145 -1.73 6.20 -4.66
C ALA A 145 -0.23 6.39 -4.42
N ARG A 146 0.56 6.61 -5.48
CA ARG A 146 2.00 6.90 -5.38
C ARG A 146 2.26 8.16 -4.55
N ALA A 147 1.56 9.25 -4.83
CA ALA A 147 1.70 10.49 -4.07
C ALA A 147 1.38 10.30 -2.58
N LEU A 148 0.30 9.59 -2.26
CA LEU A 148 -0.14 9.33 -0.88
C LEU A 148 0.79 8.33 -0.15
N CYS A 149 1.30 7.29 -0.82
CA CYS A 149 2.35 6.42 -0.29
C CYS A 149 3.65 7.19 -0.03
N ASN A 150 4.04 8.08 -0.93
CA ASN A 150 5.21 8.96 -0.80
C ASN A 150 4.97 10.17 0.13
N ARG A 151 3.80 10.24 0.76
CA ARG A 151 3.45 11.20 1.82
C ARG A 151 3.35 12.65 1.32
N VAL A 152 2.90 12.86 0.08
CA VAL A 152 2.56 14.18 -0.47
C VAL A 152 1.26 14.67 0.18
N ARG A 153 1.38 15.37 1.31
CA ARG A 153 0.21 15.81 2.12
C ARG A 153 -0.77 16.67 1.34
N THR A 154 -0.29 17.50 0.43
CA THR A 154 -1.12 18.40 -0.37
C THR A 154 -2.00 17.67 -1.37
N ALA A 155 -1.62 16.46 -1.79
CA ALA A 155 -2.44 15.61 -2.65
C ALA A 155 -3.75 15.17 -1.99
N LEU A 156 -3.83 15.10 -0.64
CA LEU A 156 -5.08 14.76 0.07
C LEU A 156 -6.21 15.76 -0.24
N GLY A 157 -5.89 17.05 -0.29
CA GLY A 157 -6.87 18.09 -0.58
C GLY A 157 -7.41 17.99 -2.00
N VAL A 158 -6.53 17.66 -2.94
CA VAL A 158 -6.85 17.44 -4.35
C VAL A 158 -7.69 16.16 -4.50
N TYR A 159 -7.21 15.04 -3.96
CA TYR A 159 -7.91 13.74 -3.91
C TYR A 159 -9.35 13.89 -3.43
N LYS A 160 -9.60 14.57 -2.30
CA LYS A 160 -10.95 14.74 -1.75
C LYS A 160 -11.92 15.45 -2.69
N ARG A 161 -11.43 16.31 -3.58
CA ARG A 161 -12.26 17.00 -4.58
C ARG A 161 -12.57 16.11 -5.78
N TYR A 162 -11.60 15.32 -6.24
CA TYR A 162 -11.75 14.49 -7.45
C TYR A 162 -12.37 13.12 -7.19
N ARG A 163 -12.21 12.52 -5.98
CA ARG A 163 -12.85 11.24 -5.62
C ARG A 163 -14.38 11.25 -5.76
N LEU A 164 -15.02 12.43 -5.64
CA LEU A 164 -16.48 12.58 -5.79
C LEU A 164 -16.91 12.66 -7.26
N ARG A 165 -15.97 12.88 -8.16
CA ARG A 165 -16.19 12.98 -9.61
C ARG A 165 -15.81 11.68 -10.32
N ASP A 166 -14.93 10.89 -9.70
CA ASP A 166 -14.35 9.70 -10.28
C ASP A 166 -14.14 8.61 -9.21
N GLU A 167 -14.92 7.53 -9.30
CA GLU A 167 -14.88 6.42 -8.35
C GLU A 167 -13.52 5.69 -8.36
N SER A 168 -12.82 5.67 -9.48
CA SER A 168 -11.52 4.99 -9.59
C SER A 168 -10.41 5.70 -8.79
N VAL A 169 -10.62 6.97 -8.41
CA VAL A 169 -9.71 7.72 -7.55
C VAL A 169 -9.79 7.23 -6.11
N GLN A 170 -10.95 6.72 -5.66
CA GLN A 170 -11.12 6.16 -4.32
C GLN A 170 -10.19 4.95 -4.10
N GLU A 171 -10.12 4.04 -5.07
CA GLU A 171 -9.27 2.85 -4.98
C GLU A 171 -7.80 3.22 -4.73
N GLN A 172 -7.32 4.34 -5.27
CA GLN A 172 -5.96 4.80 -5.05
C GLN A 172 -5.68 5.22 -3.60
N ALA A 173 -6.67 5.76 -2.90
CA ALA A 173 -6.54 6.05 -1.47
C ALA A 173 -6.61 4.78 -0.62
N ASP A 174 -7.37 3.77 -1.07
CA ASP A 174 -7.46 2.47 -0.40
C ASP A 174 -6.14 1.69 -0.53
N ILE A 175 -5.49 1.73 -1.71
CA ILE A 175 -4.11 1.24 -1.91
C ILE A 175 -3.15 1.91 -0.92
N ALA A 176 -3.20 3.24 -0.81
CA ALA A 176 -2.34 3.96 0.11
C ALA A 176 -2.66 3.63 1.58
N LEU A 177 -3.92 3.38 1.92
CA LEU A 177 -4.31 2.98 3.27
C LEU A 177 -3.75 1.61 3.62
N ARG A 178 -3.86 0.64 2.70
CA ARG A 178 -3.25 -0.69 2.83
C ARG A 178 -1.73 -0.59 3.03
N HIS A 179 -1.04 0.22 2.23
CA HIS A 179 0.39 0.49 2.37
C HIS A 179 0.76 0.98 3.78
N HIS A 180 0.10 2.05 4.25
CA HIS A 180 0.41 2.67 5.54
C HIS A 180 -0.05 1.83 6.74
N CYS A 181 -1.06 0.97 6.58
CA CYS A 181 -1.46 0.00 7.59
C CYS A 181 -0.42 -1.10 7.75
N PHE A 182 0.17 -1.59 6.65
CA PHE A 182 1.25 -2.58 6.69
C PHE A 182 2.54 -1.99 7.29
N ASP A 183 2.90 -0.75 6.93
CA ASP A 183 4.09 -0.04 7.45
C ASP A 183 3.90 0.50 8.88
N GLY A 184 2.67 0.56 9.38
CA GLY A 184 2.37 1.08 10.73
C GLY A 184 2.42 2.59 10.85
N ASN A 185 2.27 3.33 9.75
CA ASN A 185 2.30 4.78 9.75
C ASN A 185 0.98 5.38 10.23
N MET A 186 0.76 5.38 11.54
CA MET A 186 -0.49 5.83 12.18
C MET A 186 -0.93 7.23 11.78
N LYS A 187 0.00 8.14 11.47
CA LYS A 187 -0.31 9.48 10.99
C LYS A 187 -1.04 9.42 9.65
N TRP A 188 -0.52 8.64 8.70
CA TRP A 188 -1.12 8.50 7.37
C TRP A 188 -2.36 7.63 7.36
N VAL A 189 -2.39 6.56 8.17
CA VAL A 189 -3.62 5.78 8.41
C VAL A 189 -4.75 6.72 8.87
N SER A 190 -4.49 7.56 9.88
CA SER A 190 -5.49 8.51 10.39
C SER A 190 -5.93 9.54 9.33
N LEU A 191 -4.99 10.03 8.52
CA LEU A 191 -5.29 11.01 7.46
C LEU A 191 -6.11 10.39 6.31
N LEU A 192 -5.80 9.17 5.91
CA LEU A 192 -6.50 8.46 4.84
C LEU A 192 -7.90 8.04 5.29
N LEU A 193 -8.07 7.58 6.53
CA LEU A 193 -9.41 7.36 7.10
C LEU A 193 -10.21 8.66 7.20
N TRP A 194 -9.59 9.79 7.55
CA TRP A 194 -10.23 11.11 7.48
C TRP A 194 -10.56 11.56 6.04
N ALA A 195 -9.84 11.01 5.07
CA ALA A 195 -10.10 11.16 3.65
C ALA A 195 -10.98 10.02 3.10
N ASP A 196 -11.74 9.33 3.96
CA ASP A 196 -12.71 8.30 3.58
C ASP A 196 -12.13 7.11 2.79
N ALA A 197 -10.83 6.83 2.90
CA ALA A 197 -10.28 5.55 2.44
C ALA A 197 -10.94 4.40 3.21
N ASP A 198 -11.29 3.32 2.52
CA ASP A 198 -11.98 2.18 3.11
C ASP A 198 -10.99 1.16 3.70
N PRO A 199 -10.92 1.00 5.03
CA PRO A 199 -10.05 0.02 5.64
C PRO A 199 -10.44 -1.44 5.35
N LEU A 200 -11.64 -1.68 4.82
CA LEU A 200 -12.16 -3.01 4.49
C LEU A 200 -12.00 -3.37 3.01
N SER A 201 -11.63 -2.42 2.16
CA SER A 201 -11.38 -2.66 0.73
C SER A 201 -10.16 -3.56 0.55
N GLU A 202 -10.36 -4.68 -0.14
CA GLU A 202 -9.33 -5.65 -0.51
C GLU A 202 -8.69 -5.25 -1.84
N GLY A 203 -7.36 -5.35 -1.93
CA GLY A 203 -6.66 -5.05 -3.16
C GLY A 203 -5.15 -4.98 -3.00
N PRO A 204 -4.43 -4.44 -3.99
CA PRO A 204 -2.98 -4.32 -3.93
C PRO A 204 -2.55 -3.36 -2.81
N SER A 205 -1.42 -3.66 -2.18
CA SER A 205 -0.86 -2.88 -1.08
C SER A 205 0.12 -1.79 -1.56
N GLY A 206 0.38 -1.75 -2.87
CA GLY A 206 1.20 -0.73 -3.50
C GLY A 206 0.77 -0.41 -4.94
N PRO A 207 1.10 0.80 -5.43
CA PRO A 207 0.66 1.30 -6.74
C PRO A 207 1.36 0.66 -7.95
N ALA A 208 2.46 -0.06 -7.73
CA ALA A 208 3.21 -0.75 -8.78
C ALA A 208 3.00 -2.27 -8.77
N GLU A 209 2.15 -2.77 -7.86
CA GLU A 209 1.79 -4.18 -7.83
C GLU A 209 0.78 -4.43 -8.95
N PRO A 210 1.06 -5.35 -9.91
CA PRO A 210 0.03 -5.74 -10.87
C PRO A 210 -1.16 -6.30 -10.10
N PRO A 211 -2.40 -6.11 -10.58
CA PRO A 211 -3.54 -6.83 -10.01
C PRO A 211 -3.20 -8.31 -10.04
N TYR A 212 -3.22 -8.96 -8.87
CA TYR A 212 -2.95 -10.39 -8.78
C TYR A 212 -3.93 -11.11 -9.72
N GLU A 213 -3.41 -11.93 -10.63
CA GLU A 213 -4.25 -12.68 -11.58
C GLU A 213 -5.18 -13.68 -10.86
N ASP A 214 -4.87 -13.99 -9.60
CA ASP A 214 -5.67 -14.83 -8.70
C ASP A 214 -6.31 -13.94 -7.61
N GLU A 215 -7.65 -13.91 -7.55
CA GLU A 215 -8.45 -13.19 -6.52
C GLU A 215 -8.16 -13.67 -5.08
N ASP A 216 -7.51 -14.82 -4.90
CA ASP A 216 -7.37 -15.54 -3.63
C ASP A 216 -6.29 -15.01 -2.66
N GLY A 217 -5.83 -13.76 -2.80
CA GLY A 217 -4.69 -13.25 -2.01
C GLY A 217 -4.69 -11.77 -1.61
N CYS A 218 -5.70 -11.00 -2.01
CA CYS A 218 -5.78 -9.58 -1.65
C CYS A 218 -6.20 -9.41 -0.18
N LEU A 219 -5.45 -8.59 0.55
CA LEU A 219 -5.77 -8.27 1.94
C LEU A 219 -6.33 -6.85 2.04
N SER A 220 -7.29 -6.68 2.93
CA SER A 220 -7.77 -5.36 3.37
C SER A 220 -6.72 -4.63 4.21
N ALA A 221 -6.95 -3.35 4.45
CA ALA A 221 -6.02 -2.55 5.26
C ALA A 221 -6.00 -3.02 6.72
N LEU A 222 -7.12 -3.53 7.26
CA LEU A 222 -7.15 -4.08 8.61
C LEU A 222 -6.39 -5.41 8.72
N GLU A 223 -6.52 -6.28 7.72
CA GLU A 223 -5.75 -7.53 7.67
C GLU A 223 -4.24 -7.26 7.58
N LEU A 224 -3.84 -6.27 6.77
CA LEU A 224 -2.44 -5.84 6.68
C LEU A 224 -1.94 -5.17 7.97
N ALA A 225 -2.77 -4.38 8.66
CA ALA A 225 -2.43 -3.82 9.96
C ALA A 225 -2.21 -4.91 11.01
N ALA A 226 -3.09 -5.91 11.06
CA ALA A 226 -2.93 -7.06 11.94
C ALA A 226 -1.70 -7.90 11.57
N LEU A 227 -1.44 -8.08 10.27
CA LEU A 227 -0.26 -8.77 9.75
C LEU A 227 1.04 -8.10 10.23
N GLY A 228 1.16 -6.77 10.04
CA GLY A 228 2.29 -5.96 10.51
C GLY A 228 2.35 -5.77 12.04
N GLY A 229 1.33 -6.22 12.78
CA GLY A 229 1.27 -6.09 14.24
C GLY A 229 0.89 -4.69 14.73
N HIS A 230 0.34 -3.84 13.85
CA HIS A 230 -0.06 -2.46 14.12
C HIS A 230 -1.50 -2.39 14.65
N PHE A 231 -1.72 -2.99 15.81
CA PHE A 231 -3.05 -3.11 16.42
C PHE A 231 -3.65 -1.76 16.87
N GLU A 232 -2.84 -0.72 17.00
CA GLU A 232 -3.30 0.65 17.27
C GLU A 232 -4.30 1.16 16.22
N VAL A 233 -4.25 0.66 14.98
CA VAL A 233 -5.22 0.97 13.92
C VAL A 233 -6.64 0.62 14.33
N PHE A 234 -6.83 -0.50 15.05
CA PHE A 234 -8.14 -0.99 15.48
C PHE A 234 -8.77 -0.14 16.58
N GLU A 235 -7.99 0.72 17.25
CA GLU A 235 -8.48 1.65 18.27
C GLU A 235 -9.04 2.95 17.68
N LEU A 236 -8.76 3.23 16.41
CA LEU A 236 -9.24 4.43 15.74
C LEU A 236 -10.77 4.40 15.65
N LYS A 237 -11.43 5.51 16.01
CA LYS A 237 -12.90 5.64 15.99
C LYS A 237 -13.53 5.22 14.65
N PRO A 238 -13.00 5.61 13.46
CA PRO A 238 -13.54 5.18 12.17
C PRO A 238 -13.50 3.65 11.98
N VAL A 239 -12.46 2.99 12.48
CA VAL A 239 -12.29 1.53 12.41
C VAL A 239 -13.23 0.84 13.41
N ARG A 240 -13.22 1.27 14.68
CA ARG A 240 -14.09 0.71 15.72
C ARG A 240 -15.57 0.73 15.34
N SER A 241 -16.04 1.77 14.66
CA SER A 241 -17.43 1.86 14.22
C SER A 241 -17.81 0.87 13.11
N ARG A 242 -16.81 0.37 12.36
CA ARG A 242 -16.99 -0.59 11.25
C ARG A 242 -16.78 -2.04 11.66
N LEU A 243 -16.10 -2.30 12.79
CA LEU A 243 -15.93 -3.65 13.35
C LEU A 243 -17.22 -4.13 14.01
N ASN A 244 -18.14 -4.64 13.20
CA ASN A 244 -19.42 -5.21 13.63
C ASN A 244 -19.63 -6.60 13.01
N GLY A 245 -20.55 -7.38 13.60
CA GLY A 245 -21.02 -8.69 13.13
C GLY A 245 -20.10 -9.41 12.14
N PRO A 246 -20.43 -9.47 10.83
CA PRO A 246 -19.63 -10.22 9.85
C PRO A 246 -18.18 -9.77 9.71
N VAL A 247 -17.94 -8.45 9.72
CA VAL A 247 -16.59 -7.88 9.58
C VAL A 247 -15.74 -8.26 10.79
N ALA A 248 -16.31 -8.12 11.99
CA ALA A 248 -15.60 -8.47 13.21
C ALA A 248 -15.23 -9.96 13.25
N VAL A 249 -16.15 -10.85 12.83
CA VAL A 249 -15.90 -12.30 12.75
C VAL A 249 -14.74 -12.61 11.82
N LYS A 250 -14.72 -12.03 10.61
CA LYS A 250 -13.62 -12.20 9.65
C LYS A 250 -12.27 -11.81 10.26
N MET A 251 -12.23 -10.71 11.02
CA MET A 251 -10.99 -10.20 11.64
C MET A 251 -10.50 -11.00 12.84
N LEU A 252 -11.34 -11.84 13.48
CA LEU A 252 -10.94 -12.59 14.68
C LEU A 252 -9.70 -13.45 14.42
N GLY A 253 -9.60 -14.04 13.22
CA GLY A 253 -8.45 -14.87 12.85
C GLY A 253 -7.13 -14.12 12.79
N ASP A 254 -7.15 -12.82 12.46
CA ASP A 254 -5.95 -11.98 12.31
C ASP A 254 -5.52 -11.32 13.62
N LEU A 255 -6.44 -11.20 14.59
CA LEU A 255 -6.22 -10.64 15.92
C LEU A 255 -5.58 -11.64 16.91
N ASN A 256 -4.85 -12.63 16.43
CA ASN A 256 -4.41 -13.79 17.20
C ASN A 256 -3.14 -13.62 18.05
N ARG A 257 -2.57 -12.41 18.13
CA ARG A 257 -1.29 -12.15 18.81
C ARG A 257 -1.18 -10.76 19.42
N GLY A 258 -0.36 -10.61 20.46
CA GLY A 258 -0.09 -9.32 21.11
C GLY A 258 -1.37 -8.59 21.53
N LYS A 259 -1.42 -7.28 21.28
CA LYS A 259 -2.62 -6.45 21.54
C LYS A 259 -3.86 -6.89 20.76
N GLY A 260 -3.68 -7.65 19.67
CA GLY A 260 -4.79 -8.24 18.92
C GLY A 260 -5.69 -9.11 19.80
N VAL A 261 -5.11 -9.90 20.70
CA VAL A 261 -5.86 -10.79 21.59
C VAL A 261 -6.75 -10.00 22.54
N GLU A 262 -6.29 -8.85 23.04
CA GLU A 262 -7.09 -7.94 23.86
C GLU A 262 -8.26 -7.34 23.08
N ILE A 263 -8.03 -6.98 21.81
CA ILE A 263 -9.08 -6.49 20.91
C ILE A 263 -10.12 -7.60 20.67
N MET A 264 -9.65 -8.83 20.38
CA MET A 264 -10.48 -10.01 20.18
C MET A 264 -11.38 -10.27 21.40
N GLU A 265 -10.81 -10.27 22.61
CA GLU A 265 -11.58 -10.48 23.85
C GLU A 265 -12.70 -9.45 24.00
N ARG A 266 -12.43 -8.17 23.72
CA ARG A 266 -13.45 -7.12 23.79
C ARG A 266 -14.53 -7.26 22.71
N LEU A 267 -14.20 -7.75 21.52
CA LEU A 267 -15.17 -8.02 20.47
C LEU A 267 -16.08 -9.19 20.88
N LEU A 268 -15.50 -10.29 21.35
CA LEU A 268 -16.26 -11.45 21.83
C LEU A 268 -17.14 -11.11 23.04
N ALA A 269 -16.68 -10.22 23.93
CA ALA A 269 -17.46 -9.73 25.07
C ALA A 269 -18.71 -8.91 24.66
N GLN A 270 -18.77 -8.41 23.42
CA GLN A 270 -19.97 -7.76 22.87
C GLN A 270 -21.02 -8.76 22.38
N GLY A 271 -20.76 -10.07 22.49
CA GLY A 271 -21.68 -11.12 22.07
C GLY A 271 -21.61 -11.46 20.58
N ILE A 272 -20.49 -11.13 19.91
CA ILE A 272 -20.23 -11.57 18.54
C ILE A 272 -20.07 -13.10 18.54
N ASP A 273 -20.85 -13.79 17.70
CA ASP A 273 -20.67 -15.23 17.45
C ASP A 273 -19.40 -15.43 16.61
N PRO A 274 -18.38 -16.14 17.12
CA PRO A 274 -17.12 -16.35 16.40
C PRO A 274 -17.22 -17.35 15.23
N ASN A 275 -18.38 -17.98 15.02
CA ASN A 275 -18.55 -18.96 13.95
C ASN A 275 -18.95 -18.31 12.63
N ASP A 276 -18.40 -18.83 11.54
CA ASP A 276 -18.73 -18.44 10.18
C ASP A 276 -20.19 -18.85 9.88
N PRO A 277 -21.04 -17.91 9.41
CA PRO A 277 -22.46 -18.19 9.17
C PRO A 277 -22.72 -19.35 8.20
N ALA A 278 -21.79 -19.59 7.25
CA ALA A 278 -21.96 -20.60 6.20
C ALA A 278 -21.67 -22.03 6.68
N THR A 279 -20.67 -22.23 7.54
CA THR A 279 -20.21 -23.56 7.96
C THR A 279 -20.64 -23.89 9.40
N GLY A 280 -20.94 -22.87 10.20
CA GLY A 280 -21.11 -22.99 11.66
C GLY A 280 -19.83 -23.46 12.37
N GLY A 281 -18.68 -23.47 11.68
CA GLY A 281 -17.35 -23.61 12.23
C GLY A 281 -16.69 -22.25 12.42
N CYS A 282 -15.60 -22.20 13.16
CA CYS A 282 -14.85 -20.99 13.45
C CYS A 282 -13.52 -21.04 12.69
N SER A 283 -13.48 -20.44 11.49
CA SER A 283 -12.27 -20.29 10.68
C SER A 283 -11.11 -19.64 11.44
N ALA A 284 -11.41 -18.74 12.39
CA ALA A 284 -10.40 -18.10 13.23
C ALA A 284 -9.59 -19.11 14.08
N ILE A 285 -10.22 -20.21 14.55
CA ILE A 285 -9.49 -21.27 15.26
C ILE A 285 -8.52 -21.97 14.30
N SER A 286 -8.96 -22.37 13.11
CA SER A 286 -8.09 -22.99 12.10
C SER A 286 -6.93 -22.07 11.74
N ARG A 287 -7.20 -20.78 11.50
CA ARG A 287 -6.19 -19.77 11.18
C ARG A 287 -5.18 -19.56 12.31
N CYS A 288 -5.61 -19.60 13.57
CA CYS A 288 -4.69 -19.56 14.72
C CYS A 288 -3.75 -20.77 14.73
N ILE A 289 -4.27 -21.98 14.51
CA ILE A 289 -3.47 -23.21 14.50
C ILE A 289 -2.46 -23.19 13.34
N GLU A 290 -2.90 -22.81 12.14
CA GLU A 290 -2.03 -22.71 10.96
C GLU A 290 -0.95 -21.65 11.15
N ALA A 291 -1.31 -20.49 11.71
CA ALA A 291 -0.37 -19.40 11.99
C ALA A 291 0.74 -19.81 12.97
N MET A 292 0.51 -20.77 13.85
CA MET A 292 1.55 -21.34 14.72
C MET A 292 2.69 -22.00 13.93
N THR A 293 2.45 -22.41 12.68
CA THR A 293 3.51 -22.85 11.75
C THR A 293 3.98 -21.77 10.78
N CYS A 294 3.14 -20.80 10.46
CA CYS A 294 3.53 -19.74 9.53
C CYS A 294 4.51 -18.72 10.13
N ILE A 295 4.89 -18.85 11.42
CA ILE A 295 6.08 -18.18 11.99
C ILE A 295 7.34 -18.45 11.13
N TRP A 296 7.34 -19.54 10.34
CA TRP A 296 8.42 -19.93 9.43
C TRP A 296 8.31 -19.38 7.98
N LEU A 297 7.16 -18.89 7.52
CA LEU A 297 6.87 -18.55 6.12
C LEU A 297 6.86 -17.03 5.85
N GLY A 298 7.88 -16.34 6.37
CA GLY A 298 8.03 -14.89 6.28
C GLY A 298 7.52 -14.25 4.98
N ARG A 299 6.50 -13.39 5.12
CA ARG A 299 6.24 -12.30 4.18
C ARG A 299 6.67 -10.99 4.86
N GLY A 300 7.97 -10.69 4.80
CA GLY A 300 8.54 -9.41 5.29
C GLY A 300 9.95 -9.52 5.88
N SER A 301 10.75 -8.46 5.71
CA SER A 301 12.17 -8.35 6.08
C SER A 301 12.45 -8.16 7.58
N ASP A 302 11.42 -8.03 8.42
CA ASP A 302 11.55 -7.84 9.87
C ASP A 302 11.08 -9.09 10.62
N ILE A 303 11.95 -10.11 10.63
CA ILE A 303 11.74 -11.31 11.45
C ILE A 303 12.39 -11.05 12.82
N PRO A 304 11.62 -10.95 13.92
CA PRO A 304 12.19 -11.14 15.24
C PRO A 304 12.78 -12.56 15.27
N ARG A 305 14.09 -12.68 15.49
CA ARG A 305 14.79 -13.97 15.60
C ARG A 305 13.94 -14.94 16.42
N VAL A 306 13.49 -16.03 15.79
CA VAL A 306 12.72 -17.09 16.47
C VAL A 306 13.60 -17.64 17.61
N ASN A 307 13.24 -17.34 18.85
CA ASN A 307 13.90 -17.90 20.03
C ASN A 307 13.44 -19.35 20.19
N TYR A 308 14.29 -20.30 19.84
CA TYR A 308 14.07 -21.71 20.15
C TYR A 308 14.15 -21.92 21.66
N SER A 309 13.30 -22.81 22.21
CA SER A 309 13.56 -23.34 23.55
C SER A 309 14.92 -24.06 23.53
N PRO A 310 15.88 -23.68 24.39
CA PRO A 310 17.24 -24.21 24.36
C PRO A 310 17.32 -25.74 24.53
N ASN A 311 16.25 -26.37 25.05
CA ASN A 311 16.27 -27.75 25.50
C ASN A 311 15.44 -28.73 24.65
N THR A 312 14.55 -28.29 23.77
CA THR A 312 13.58 -29.18 23.09
C THR A 312 13.59 -29.13 21.57
N ASN A 313 14.22 -28.11 20.96
CA ASN A 313 14.11 -27.84 19.51
C ASN A 313 12.64 -27.71 19.04
N LYS A 314 11.74 -27.33 19.95
CA LYS A 314 10.30 -27.07 19.72
C LYS A 314 9.99 -25.60 19.95
N VAL A 315 8.96 -25.11 19.27
CA VAL A 315 8.53 -23.71 19.35
C VAL A 315 7.66 -23.52 20.59
N ASP A 316 8.07 -22.57 21.44
CA ASP A 316 7.26 -22.02 22.52
C ASP A 316 7.65 -20.55 22.69
N THR A 317 6.79 -19.66 22.21
CA THR A 317 7.01 -18.22 22.14
C THR A 317 5.81 -17.49 22.69
N ASP A 318 5.98 -16.20 23.04
CA ASP A 318 4.84 -15.39 23.47
C ASP A 318 3.75 -15.32 22.39
N THR A 319 4.13 -15.28 21.12
CA THR A 319 3.21 -15.33 19.97
C THR A 319 2.41 -16.62 19.92
N THR A 320 3.04 -17.80 20.07
CA THR A 320 2.30 -19.07 20.06
C THR A 320 1.41 -19.22 21.29
N ARG A 321 1.83 -18.71 22.45
CA ARG A 321 0.99 -18.67 23.66
C ARG A 321 -0.23 -17.76 23.45
N ASP A 322 -0.05 -16.61 22.80
CA ASP A 322 -1.14 -15.72 22.47
C ASP A 322 -2.13 -16.35 21.48
N MET A 323 -1.65 -17.10 20.48
CA MET A 323 -2.52 -17.86 19.58
C MET A 323 -3.31 -18.94 20.33
N LEU A 324 -2.71 -19.63 21.30
CA LEU A 324 -3.42 -20.59 22.15
C LEU A 324 -4.47 -19.90 23.03
N LYS A 325 -4.15 -18.71 23.58
CA LYS A 325 -5.12 -17.87 24.30
C LYS A 325 -6.26 -17.42 23.37
N ALA A 326 -5.97 -17.05 22.13
CA ALA A 326 -6.98 -16.70 21.13
C ALA A 326 -7.92 -17.88 20.88
N ILE A 327 -7.38 -19.09 20.66
CA ILE A 327 -8.19 -20.31 20.52
C ILE A 327 -9.06 -20.55 21.77
N HIS A 328 -8.49 -20.37 22.96
CA HIS A 328 -9.22 -20.47 24.22
C HIS A 328 -10.40 -19.48 24.29
N LEU A 329 -10.16 -18.22 23.95
CA LEU A 329 -11.19 -17.16 23.95
C LEU A 329 -12.29 -17.47 22.94
N LEU A 330 -11.92 -17.85 21.72
CA LEU A 330 -12.88 -18.22 20.67
C LEU A 330 -13.77 -19.38 21.13
N ALA A 331 -13.17 -20.47 21.63
CA ALA A 331 -13.92 -21.63 22.10
C ALA A 331 -14.82 -21.29 23.31
N LYS A 332 -14.30 -20.51 24.28
CA LYS A 332 -15.07 -20.05 25.45
C LYS A 332 -16.32 -19.26 25.06
N HIS A 333 -16.27 -18.52 23.94
CA HIS A 333 -17.40 -17.77 23.39
C HIS A 333 -18.21 -18.55 22.34
N GLY A 334 -18.06 -19.88 22.29
CA GLY A 334 -18.88 -20.76 21.45
C GLY A 334 -18.30 -21.07 20.07
N GLY A 335 -17.05 -20.68 19.80
CA GLY A 335 -16.34 -21.01 18.57
C GLY A 335 -16.08 -22.51 18.43
N LYS A 336 -16.36 -23.06 17.25
CA LYS A 336 -16.25 -24.48 16.97
C LYS A 336 -15.23 -24.76 15.88
N TRP A 337 -14.15 -25.44 16.21
CA TRP A 337 -13.27 -26.03 15.22
C TRP A 337 -13.98 -27.21 14.54
N ARG A 338 -14.43 -26.99 13.30
CA ARG A 338 -15.12 -27.98 12.46
C ARG A 338 -14.34 -28.15 11.15
N PRO A 339 -13.34 -29.03 11.13
CA PRO A 339 -12.54 -29.26 9.93
C PRO A 339 -13.43 -29.69 8.77
N ALA A 340 -13.30 -29.07 7.59
CA ALA A 340 -14.10 -29.46 6.44
C ALA A 340 -13.73 -30.86 5.92
N ASP A 341 -12.45 -31.23 6.05
CA ASP A 341 -11.93 -32.52 5.62
C ASP A 341 -10.72 -32.99 6.45
N LYS A 342 -10.18 -34.16 6.07
CA LYS A 342 -9.00 -34.74 6.71
C LYS A 342 -7.72 -33.93 6.47
N SER A 343 -7.67 -33.08 5.45
CA SER A 343 -6.50 -32.27 5.12
C SER A 343 -6.32 -31.13 6.13
N GLU A 344 -7.40 -30.50 6.59
CA GLU A 344 -7.36 -29.51 7.68
C GLU A 344 -6.85 -30.13 8.99
N ILE A 345 -7.33 -31.32 9.35
CA ILE A 345 -6.84 -32.06 10.54
C ILE A 345 -5.35 -32.40 10.37
N GLN A 346 -4.91 -32.73 9.15
CA GLN A 346 -3.49 -32.95 8.86
C GLN A 346 -2.65 -31.69 9.00
N SER A 347 -3.16 -30.54 8.54
CA SER A 347 -2.53 -29.23 8.69
C SER A 347 -2.39 -28.85 10.17
N ALA A 348 -3.47 -28.98 10.94
CA ALA A 348 -3.48 -28.75 12.38
C ALA A 348 -2.49 -29.66 13.11
N ARG A 349 -2.46 -30.96 12.77
CA ARG A 349 -1.49 -31.91 13.34
C ARG A 349 -0.05 -31.54 13.03
N ARG A 350 0.23 -31.16 11.79
CA ARG A 350 1.57 -30.70 11.38
C ARG A 350 1.99 -29.50 12.21
N SER A 351 1.04 -28.63 12.53
CA SER A 351 1.27 -27.44 13.35
C SER A 351 1.61 -27.76 14.79
N LEU A 352 0.77 -28.54 15.44
CA LEU A 352 0.98 -28.95 16.82
C LEU A 352 2.28 -29.74 17.02
N LEU A 353 2.70 -30.54 16.03
CA LEU A 353 3.96 -31.27 16.07
C LEU A 353 5.21 -30.38 16.14
N GLN A 354 5.14 -29.12 15.75
CA GLN A 354 6.27 -28.17 15.84
C GLN A 354 6.37 -27.50 17.21
N LEU A 355 5.29 -27.50 17.98
CA LEU A 355 5.19 -26.86 19.29
C LEU A 355 5.64 -27.82 20.41
N THR A 356 5.67 -27.35 21.66
CA THR A 356 5.82 -28.26 22.80
C THR A 356 4.56 -29.12 22.98
N PRO A 357 4.67 -30.33 23.55
CA PRO A 357 3.54 -31.25 23.71
C PRO A 357 2.35 -30.65 24.46
N ASP A 358 2.61 -29.71 25.39
CA ASP A 358 1.61 -29.00 26.17
C ASP A 358 0.55 -28.34 25.29
N TYR A 359 0.93 -27.75 24.15
CA TYR A 359 -0.02 -27.11 23.23
C TYR A 359 -1.05 -28.10 22.68
N THR A 360 -0.63 -29.34 22.40
CA THR A 360 -1.57 -30.37 21.91
C THR A 360 -2.57 -30.74 23.02
N VAL A 361 -2.09 -30.89 24.25
CA VAL A 361 -2.93 -31.27 25.40
C VAL A 361 -3.89 -30.15 25.75
N GLU A 362 -3.42 -28.91 25.79
CA GLU A 362 -4.23 -27.73 26.03
C GLU A 362 -5.25 -27.51 24.91
N PHE A 363 -4.87 -27.70 23.65
CA PHE A 363 -5.81 -27.64 22.53
C PHE A 363 -6.95 -28.65 22.69
N VAL A 364 -6.61 -29.91 22.98
CA VAL A 364 -7.60 -30.98 23.22
C VAL A 364 -8.49 -30.64 24.42
N TRP A 365 -7.91 -30.12 25.50
CA TRP A 365 -8.66 -29.70 26.69
C TRP A 365 -9.61 -28.53 26.40
N ILE A 366 -9.17 -27.51 25.64
CA ILE A 366 -10.02 -26.38 25.23
C ILE A 366 -11.21 -26.89 24.42
N MET A 367 -10.96 -27.74 23.43
CA MET A 367 -12.01 -28.29 22.56
C MET A 367 -13.02 -29.13 23.36
N TRP A 368 -12.54 -29.94 24.30
CA TRP A 368 -13.41 -30.71 25.19
C TRP A 368 -14.25 -29.80 26.11
N LYS A 369 -13.59 -28.92 26.85
CA LYS A 369 -14.19 -28.13 27.93
C LYS A 369 -15.32 -27.23 27.43
N TYR A 370 -15.14 -26.64 26.25
CA TYR A 370 -16.09 -25.68 25.69
C TYR A 370 -16.96 -26.27 24.57
N GLY A 371 -16.86 -27.58 24.30
CA GLY A 371 -17.57 -28.21 23.18
C GLY A 371 -17.16 -27.63 21.82
N GLY A 372 -15.88 -27.25 21.71
CA GLY A 372 -15.30 -26.59 20.55
C GLY A 372 -15.03 -27.53 19.37
N CYS A 373 -15.05 -28.85 19.56
CA CYS A 373 -14.87 -29.82 18.47
C CYS A 373 -15.61 -31.13 18.78
N ASP A 374 -15.93 -31.90 17.74
CA ASP A 374 -16.41 -33.26 17.91
C ASP A 374 -15.29 -34.22 18.30
N ARG A 375 -15.66 -35.33 18.94
CA ARG A 375 -14.70 -36.32 19.45
C ARG A 375 -13.95 -37.02 18.32
N ASP A 376 -14.60 -37.29 17.19
CA ASP A 376 -14.01 -38.04 16.07
C ASP A 376 -12.88 -37.24 15.41
N SER A 377 -13.07 -35.94 15.23
CA SER A 377 -12.04 -35.02 14.73
C SER A 377 -10.80 -35.00 15.63
N ILE A 378 -10.98 -35.02 16.95
CA ILE A 378 -9.87 -35.08 17.92
C ILE A 378 -9.19 -36.45 17.93
N LEU A 379 -9.96 -37.53 17.82
CA LEU A 379 -9.40 -38.88 17.68
C LEU A 379 -8.59 -39.02 16.38
N GLU A 380 -9.09 -38.45 15.28
CA GLU A 380 -8.34 -38.41 14.02
C GLU A 380 -7.09 -37.55 14.17
N LEU A 381 -7.15 -36.38 14.81
CA LEU A 381 -5.99 -35.54 15.12
C LEU A 381 -4.90 -36.33 15.85
N LEU A 382 -5.28 -37.14 16.84
CA LEU A 382 -4.37 -37.95 17.68
C LEU A 382 -4.06 -39.35 17.11
N ARG A 383 -4.52 -39.67 15.90
CA ARG A 383 -4.43 -41.04 15.35
C ARG A 383 -3.00 -41.49 15.03
N THR A 384 -2.13 -40.58 14.58
CA THR A 384 -0.84 -40.98 13.99
C THR A 384 0.22 -41.34 15.04
N PRO A 385 1.19 -42.23 14.72
CA PRO A 385 2.26 -42.56 15.65
C PRO A 385 3.10 -41.34 16.06
N SER A 386 3.32 -40.40 15.14
CA SER A 386 4.14 -39.21 15.39
C SER A 386 3.56 -38.32 16.49
N ILE A 387 2.26 -38.00 16.44
CA ILE A 387 1.62 -37.17 17.47
C ILE A 387 1.50 -37.91 18.80
N ARG A 388 1.26 -39.23 18.77
CA ARG A 388 1.21 -40.07 19.99
C ARG A 388 2.57 -40.14 20.70
N SER A 389 3.65 -40.23 19.93
CA SER A 389 5.01 -40.15 20.47
C SER A 389 5.31 -38.75 20.99
N HIS A 390 4.84 -37.70 20.30
CA HIS A 390 5.02 -36.32 20.70
C HIS A 390 4.35 -36.01 22.06
N THR A 391 3.16 -36.55 22.30
CA THR A 391 2.39 -36.34 23.54
C THR A 391 2.52 -37.48 24.55
N GLN A 392 3.57 -38.30 24.46
CA GLN A 392 3.72 -39.53 25.27
C GLN A 392 3.70 -39.25 26.78
N GLU A 393 4.35 -38.17 27.22
CA GLU A 393 4.43 -37.77 28.63
C GLU A 393 3.07 -37.38 29.20
N HIS A 394 2.15 -36.87 28.36
CA HIS A 394 0.80 -36.46 28.76
C HIS A 394 -0.28 -37.50 28.42
N ARG A 395 0.11 -38.73 28.06
CA ARG A 395 -0.83 -39.78 27.62
C ARG A 395 -1.92 -40.07 28.65
N ALA A 396 -1.58 -40.11 29.93
CA ALA A 396 -2.56 -40.34 31.00
C ALA A 396 -3.64 -39.25 31.02
N ARG A 397 -3.24 -37.98 30.91
CA ARG A 397 -4.15 -36.83 30.88
C ARG A 397 -5.02 -36.82 29.64
N LEU A 398 -4.44 -37.10 28.46
CA LEU A 398 -5.21 -37.20 27.22
C LEU A 398 -6.25 -38.32 27.28
N ASN A 399 -5.91 -39.48 27.83
CA ASN A 399 -6.85 -40.59 27.98
C ASN A 399 -8.01 -40.25 28.93
N GLU A 400 -7.73 -39.54 30.04
CA GLU A 400 -8.74 -39.03 30.96
C GLU A 400 -9.71 -38.10 30.23
N LEU A 401 -9.20 -37.10 29.51
CA LEU A 401 -10.01 -36.15 28.73
C LEU A 401 -10.87 -36.85 27.67
N LEU A 402 -10.30 -37.82 26.95
CA LEU A 402 -11.02 -38.58 25.91
C LEU A 402 -12.04 -39.57 26.49
N GLY A 403 -11.88 -39.98 27.74
CA GLY A 403 -12.83 -40.81 28.48
C GLY A 403 -14.02 -40.01 29.02
N ASP A 404 -13.76 -38.78 29.48
CA ASP A 404 -14.79 -37.85 29.95
C ASP A 404 -15.51 -37.10 28.83
N TRP A 405 -15.10 -37.33 27.57
CA TRP A 405 -15.72 -36.75 26.39
C TRP A 405 -17.07 -37.42 26.12
N LYS A 406 -18.16 -36.74 26.49
CA LYS A 406 -19.52 -37.21 26.21
C LYS A 406 -19.77 -37.26 24.70
N GLU A 407 -20.43 -38.33 24.24
CA GLU A 407 -20.85 -38.54 22.85
C GLU A 407 -21.81 -37.46 22.34
#